data_AF-A0A815C824-F1
#
_entry.id   AF-A0A815C824-F1
#
_cell.length_a   1.000
_cell.length_b   1.000
_cell.length_c   1.000
_cell.angle_alpha   90.00
_cell.angle_beta   90.00
_cell.angle_gamma   90.00
#
_symmetry.space_group_name_H-M   'P 1'
#
loop_
_entity.id
_entity.type
_entity.pdbx_description
1 polymer ?
#
loop_
_entity_poly.entity_id
_entity_poly.type
_entity_poly.pdbx_seq_one_letter_code
_entity_poly.pdbx_strand_id
1 'polypeptide(L)'
;MTTIGTYPYGSYSLVMVYASKRRLYFNVIESTLYAVNVDTGKLDINIQIPNDYVIYAIDYDYINDRLIGLVYSSSITNSWILTEIIITTKNELKFDRIGKTIIPFDKYQWTTTYTINLNQRSWITIWDMKDLNKSVFIALNIDNGEIIEKWETNLNRLTNLVCFD
;
A
#
# COMPACT_ATOMS: atom_id res chain seq x y z
N MET A 1 5.33 4.70 29.75
CA MET A 1 4.95 4.69 28.32
C MET A 1 3.49 5.05 28.24
N THR A 2 3.16 6.11 27.51
CA THR A 2 1.76 6.51 27.28
C THR A 2 1.26 5.71 26.08
N THR A 3 0.36 4.76 26.29
CA THR A 3 -0.32 4.06 25.20
C THR A 3 -1.29 5.05 24.55
N ILE A 4 -1.04 5.40 23.28
CA ILE A 4 -1.80 6.43 22.54
C ILE A 4 -3.12 5.85 21.96
N GLY A 5 -3.26 4.53 21.94
CA GLY A 5 -4.49 3.83 21.56
C GLY A 5 -4.29 2.32 21.45
N THR A 6 -5.40 1.58 21.38
CA THR A 6 -5.43 0.15 21.03
C THR A 6 -6.24 -0.01 19.75
N TYR A 7 -5.64 -0.58 18.71
CA TYR A 7 -6.28 -0.74 17.41
C TYR A 7 -6.67 -2.21 17.19
N PRO A 8 -7.85 -2.49 16.62
CA PRO A 8 -8.27 -3.86 16.35
C PRO A 8 -7.29 -4.51 15.36
N TYR A 9 -6.55 -5.51 15.84
CA TYR A 9 -5.79 -6.43 15.00
C TYR A 9 -6.70 -7.60 14.65
N GLY A 10 -7.16 -7.67 13.40
CA GLY A 10 -7.82 -8.85 12.86
C GLY A 10 -6.81 -9.96 12.55
N SER A 11 -7.28 -11.16 12.23
CA SER A 11 -6.47 -12.27 11.73
C SER A 11 -5.81 -12.03 10.35
N TYR A 12 -5.87 -10.80 9.84
CA TYR A 12 -5.40 -10.38 8.51
C TYR A 12 -4.38 -9.25 8.66
N SER A 13 -3.44 -9.17 7.71
CA SER A 13 -2.33 -8.21 7.73
C SER A 13 -2.84 -6.78 7.93
N LEU A 14 -2.39 -6.15 9.01
CA LEU A 14 -2.66 -4.74 9.27
C LEU A 14 -1.62 -3.92 8.50
N VAL A 15 -2.09 -3.13 7.53
CA VAL A 15 -1.26 -2.17 6.81
C VAL A 15 -1.39 -0.84 7.54
N MET A 16 -0.33 -0.40 8.22
CA MET A 16 -0.30 0.89 8.92
C MET A 16 0.72 1.79 8.27
N VAL A 17 0.31 3.03 7.96
CA VAL A 17 1.26 4.11 7.75
C VAL A 17 0.85 5.35 8.52
N TYR A 18 1.86 5.95 9.12
CA TYR A 18 1.79 7.28 9.70
C TYR A 18 1.70 8.32 8.58
N ALA A 19 0.58 9.04 8.50
CA ALA A 19 0.41 10.12 7.54
C ALA A 19 0.27 11.46 8.25
N SER A 20 0.62 12.55 7.57
CA SER A 20 0.63 13.89 8.17
C SER A 20 -0.75 14.37 8.62
N LYS A 21 -0.79 15.54 9.26
CA LYS A 21 -1.97 16.10 9.93
C LYS A 21 -2.45 15.26 11.12
N ARG A 22 -1.52 14.52 11.75
CA ARG A 22 -1.75 13.78 13.00
C ARG A 22 -2.84 12.71 12.80
N ARG A 23 -2.78 11.97 11.67
CA ARG A 23 -3.70 10.88 11.32
C ARG A 23 -2.95 9.58 11.01
N LEU A 24 -3.36 8.51 11.65
CA LEU A 24 -2.90 7.15 11.35
C LEU A 24 -3.89 6.50 10.40
N TYR A 25 -3.46 6.21 9.17
CA TYR A 25 -4.28 5.51 8.17
C TYR A 25 -3.98 4.02 8.23
N PHE A 26 -5.03 3.22 8.17
CA PHE A 26 -4.92 1.77 8.11
C PHE A 26 -6.16 1.17 7.46
N ASN A 27 -5.99 -0.02 6.92
CA ASN A 27 -7.12 -0.86 6.55
C ASN A 27 -6.94 -2.24 7.16
N VAL A 28 -8.07 -2.86 7.51
CA VAL A 28 -8.15 -4.31 7.62
C VAL A 28 -8.47 -4.77 6.21
N ILE A 29 -7.65 -5.67 5.66
CA ILE A 29 -7.75 -6.13 4.27
C ILE A 29 -9.21 -6.41 3.90
N GLU A 30 -9.62 -5.91 2.72
CA GLU A 30 -10.91 -6.17 2.02
C GLU A 30 -12.19 -5.45 2.46
N SER A 31 -12.16 -4.39 3.28
CA SER A 31 -13.43 -3.74 3.64
C SER A 31 -13.39 -2.23 3.71
N THR A 32 -12.50 -1.66 4.49
CA THR A 32 -12.69 -0.27 4.92
C THR A 32 -11.35 0.41 5.13
N LEU A 33 -11.23 1.63 4.61
CA LEU A 33 -10.15 2.53 4.97
C LEU A 33 -10.55 3.27 6.25
N TYR A 34 -9.68 3.19 7.25
CA TYR A 34 -9.80 3.92 8.50
C TYR A 34 -8.71 4.98 8.59
N ALA A 35 -9.01 6.07 9.29
CA ALA A 35 -7.99 6.96 9.81
C ALA A 35 -8.36 7.42 11.21
N VAL A 36 -7.37 7.41 12.11
CA VAL A 36 -7.53 7.83 13.50
C VAL A 36 -6.67 9.07 13.77
N ASN A 37 -7.25 10.07 14.41
CA ASN A 37 -6.49 11.19 14.93
C ASN A 37 -5.55 10.69 16.05
N VAL A 38 -4.25 10.85 15.87
CA VAL A 38 -3.23 10.29 16.78
C VAL A 38 -3.18 10.99 18.14
N ASP A 39 -3.80 12.16 18.30
CA ASP A 39 -3.76 12.91 19.56
C ASP A 39 -4.89 12.53 20.47
N THR A 40 -6.04 12.27 19.85
CA THR A 40 -7.31 12.05 20.53
C THR A 40 -7.75 10.61 20.51
N GLY A 41 -7.13 9.77 19.67
CA GLY A 41 -7.55 8.40 19.40
C GLY A 41 -8.91 8.31 18.69
N LYS A 42 -9.48 9.43 18.24
CA LYS A 42 -10.79 9.47 17.58
C LYS A 42 -10.71 8.98 16.14
N LEU A 43 -11.71 8.22 15.74
CA LEU A 43 -11.87 7.79 14.35
C LEU A 43 -12.32 9.00 13.49
N ASP A 44 -11.45 9.46 12.61
CA ASP A 44 -11.69 10.57 11.69
C ASP A 44 -12.29 10.08 10.36
N ILE A 45 -11.84 8.91 9.89
CA ILE A 45 -12.22 8.33 8.59
C ILE A 45 -12.67 6.88 8.80
N ASN A 46 -13.78 6.54 8.16
CA ASN A 46 -14.34 5.19 8.08
C ASN A 46 -15.11 5.10 6.75
N ILE A 47 -14.43 4.66 5.69
CA ILE A 47 -14.98 4.64 4.33
C ILE A 47 -14.84 3.24 3.74
N GLN A 48 -15.94 2.71 3.22
CA GLN A 48 -15.95 1.42 2.52
C GLN A 48 -15.09 1.50 1.26
N ILE A 49 -14.20 0.53 1.09
CA ILE A 49 -13.43 0.35 -0.13
C ILE A 49 -14.40 -0.23 -1.19
N PRO A 50 -14.47 0.36 -2.40
CA PRO A 50 -15.34 -0.17 -3.45
C PRO A 50 -14.94 -1.63 -3.79
N ASN A 51 -15.95 -2.48 -4.04
CA ASN A 51 -15.79 -3.94 -4.12
C ASN A 51 -14.82 -4.43 -5.21
N ASP A 52 -14.52 -3.60 -6.20
CA ASP A 52 -13.57 -3.88 -7.27
C ASP A 52 -12.12 -3.56 -6.92
N TYR A 53 -11.87 -2.98 -5.74
CA TYR A 53 -10.53 -2.63 -5.26
C TYR A 53 -10.17 -3.36 -3.97
N VAL A 54 -8.88 -3.69 -3.85
CA VAL A 54 -8.27 -4.13 -2.59
C VAL A 54 -6.99 -3.33 -2.36
N ILE A 55 -6.94 -2.61 -1.25
CA ILE A 55 -5.75 -1.86 -0.84
C ILE A 55 -4.81 -2.81 -0.10
N TYR A 56 -3.63 -3.05 -0.67
CA TYR A 56 -2.65 -3.97 -0.11
C TYR A 56 -1.58 -3.27 0.72
N ALA A 57 -1.32 -2.02 0.35
CA ALA A 57 -0.33 -1.21 1.03
C ALA A 57 -0.68 0.25 0.82
N ILE A 58 -0.44 1.04 1.86
CA ILE A 58 -0.72 2.47 1.91
C ILE A 58 0.57 3.12 2.37
N ASP A 59 0.89 4.29 1.84
CA ASP A 59 1.91 5.16 2.36
C ASP A 59 1.51 6.63 2.18
N TYR A 60 2.19 7.54 2.87
CA TYR A 60 1.93 8.95 2.77
C TYR A 60 3.14 9.70 2.23
N ASP A 61 2.97 10.25 1.03
CA ASP A 61 3.93 11.12 0.38
C ASP A 61 3.85 12.51 1.00
N TYR A 62 4.69 12.74 2.00
CA TYR A 62 4.72 14.01 2.73
C TYR A 62 5.24 15.19 1.91
N ILE A 63 5.96 14.93 0.81
CA ILE A 63 6.50 15.98 -0.07
C ILE A 63 5.36 16.61 -0.87
N ASN A 64 4.43 15.79 -1.38
CA ASN A 64 3.30 16.25 -2.20
C ASN A 64 1.95 16.26 -1.46
N ASP A 65 1.93 16.00 -0.15
CA ASP A 65 0.72 15.91 0.70
C ASP A 65 -0.37 14.99 0.11
N ARG A 66 0.01 13.75 -0.23
CA ARG A 66 -0.92 12.77 -0.83
C ARG A 66 -0.79 11.38 -0.22
N LEU A 67 -1.92 10.67 -0.16
CA LEU A 67 -1.97 9.28 0.24
C LEU A 67 -1.75 8.42 -1.02
N ILE A 68 -0.79 7.51 -0.96
CA ILE A 68 -0.43 6.62 -2.07
C ILE A 68 -0.63 5.17 -1.65
N GLY A 69 -0.87 4.29 -2.60
CA GLY A 69 -1.04 2.88 -2.30
C GLY A 69 -0.86 1.96 -3.48
N LEU A 70 -0.50 0.71 -3.15
CA LEU A 70 -0.59 -0.41 -4.08
C LEU A 70 -1.97 -1.04 -3.93
N VAL A 71 -2.73 -0.93 -5.00
CA VAL A 71 -4.13 -1.34 -5.04
C VAL A 71 -4.30 -2.38 -6.12
N TYR A 72 -4.93 -3.50 -5.77
CA TYR A 72 -5.44 -4.45 -6.74
C TYR A 72 -6.79 -3.96 -7.25
N SER A 73 -7.00 -4.04 -8.57
CA SER A 73 -8.28 -3.71 -9.20
C SER A 73 -8.74 -4.85 -10.11
N SER A 74 -9.87 -5.46 -9.77
CA SER A 74 -10.51 -6.48 -10.61
C SER A 74 -11.20 -5.88 -11.84
N SER A 75 -11.62 -4.61 -11.77
CA SER A 75 -12.32 -3.90 -12.84
C SER A 75 -11.41 -3.29 -13.90
N ILE A 76 -10.20 -2.86 -13.53
CA ILE A 76 -9.30 -2.17 -14.46
C ILE A 76 -8.41 -3.15 -15.22
N THR A 77 -7.78 -4.12 -14.54
CA THR A 77 -6.79 -5.01 -15.19
C THR A 77 -6.48 -6.35 -14.50
N ASN A 78 -7.22 -6.75 -13.45
CA ASN A 78 -6.87 -7.93 -12.64
C ASN A 78 -5.37 -7.89 -12.24
N SER A 79 -4.95 -6.75 -11.71
CA SER A 79 -3.54 -6.41 -11.53
C SER A 79 -3.36 -5.43 -10.39
N TRP A 80 -2.14 -5.33 -9.92
CA TRP A 80 -1.71 -4.33 -8.96
C TRP A 80 -1.23 -3.08 -9.66
N ILE A 81 -1.69 -1.95 -9.17
CA ILE A 81 -1.37 -0.62 -9.69
C ILE A 81 -0.96 0.30 -8.53
N LEU A 82 0.00 1.17 -8.82
CA LEU A 82 0.29 2.29 -7.95
C LEU A 82 -0.79 3.36 -8.15
N THR A 83 -1.34 3.86 -7.05
CA THR A 83 -2.44 4.83 -7.06
C THR A 83 -2.23 5.90 -6.02
N GLU A 84 -2.74 7.09 -6.30
CA GLU A 84 -3.12 8.06 -5.29
C GLU A 84 -4.51 7.69 -4.76
N ILE A 85 -4.65 7.62 -3.44
CA ILE A 85 -5.89 7.34 -2.74
C ILE A 85 -6.49 8.68 -2.32
N ILE A 86 -7.56 9.09 -2.98
CA ILE A 86 -8.21 10.38 -2.76
C ILE A 86 -9.46 10.16 -1.94
N ILE A 87 -9.55 10.87 -0.82
CA ILE A 87 -10.76 10.97 -0.01
C ILE A 87 -11.51 12.22 -0.45
N THR A 88 -12.67 12.05 -1.07
CA THR A 88 -13.46 13.18 -1.57
C THR A 88 -14.14 13.92 -0.42
N THR A 89 -14.63 15.14 -0.70
CA THR A 89 -15.45 15.91 0.26
C THR A 89 -16.76 15.23 0.65
N LYS A 90 -17.20 14.22 -0.13
CA LYS A 90 -18.36 13.38 0.17
C LYS A 90 -18.04 12.15 1.02
N ASN A 91 -16.80 12.03 1.50
CA ASN A 91 -16.33 10.87 2.24
C ASN A 91 -16.38 9.57 1.40
N GLU A 92 -16.01 9.68 0.13
CA GLU A 92 -15.89 8.57 -0.82
C GLU A 92 -14.42 8.35 -1.19
N LEU A 93 -14.06 7.13 -1.56
CA LEU A 93 -12.72 6.81 -2.08
C LEU A 93 -12.68 6.88 -3.59
N LYS A 94 -11.64 7.53 -4.12
CA LYS A 94 -11.25 7.50 -5.52
C LYS A 94 -9.79 7.05 -5.62
N PHE A 95 -9.49 6.21 -6.60
CA PHE A 95 -8.13 5.73 -6.88
C PHE A 95 -7.65 6.32 -8.20
N ASP A 96 -6.74 7.28 -8.12
CA ASP A 96 -6.13 7.87 -9.31
C ASP A 96 -4.81 7.17 -9.61
N ARG A 97 -4.77 6.47 -10.74
CA ARG A 97 -3.61 5.69 -11.13
C ARG A 97 -2.38 6.58 -11.34
N ILE A 98 -1.25 6.17 -10.76
CA ILE A 98 0.06 6.78 -10.97
C ILE A 98 0.80 5.95 -12.01
N GLY A 99 1.07 6.56 -13.16
CA GLY A 99 1.83 5.91 -14.23
C GLY A 99 1.08 4.87 -15.04
N LYS A 100 1.83 4.16 -15.90
CA LYS A 100 1.31 3.12 -16.80
C LYS A 100 1.79 1.70 -16.45
N THR A 101 2.61 1.55 -15.41
CA THR A 101 3.03 0.24 -14.94
C THR A 101 1.86 -0.54 -14.37
N ILE A 102 1.88 -1.84 -14.64
CA ILE A 102 0.91 -2.82 -14.15
C ILE A 102 1.71 -4.02 -13.69
N ILE A 103 1.42 -4.50 -12.49
CA ILE A 103 1.98 -5.74 -11.98
C ILE A 103 0.87 -6.80 -12.03
N PRO A 104 0.92 -7.73 -12.99
CA PRO A 104 -0.23 -8.59 -13.29
C PRO A 104 -0.44 -9.68 -12.23
N PHE A 105 -1.69 -9.84 -11.76
CA PHE A 105 -2.03 -10.76 -10.67
C PHE A 105 -1.94 -12.24 -11.08
N ASP A 106 -2.05 -12.55 -12.38
CA ASP A 106 -1.91 -13.92 -12.88
C ASP A 106 -0.49 -14.47 -12.69
N LYS A 107 0.51 -13.58 -12.69
CA LYS A 107 1.93 -13.91 -12.53
C LYS A 107 2.39 -13.93 -11.07
N TYR A 108 1.76 -13.13 -10.21
CA TYR A 108 2.21 -12.95 -8.82
C TYR A 108 1.10 -13.27 -7.82
N GLN A 109 1.41 -14.11 -6.83
CA GLN A 109 0.41 -14.68 -5.92
C GLN A 109 0.30 -13.94 -4.59
N TRP A 110 1.42 -13.43 -4.07
CA TRP A 110 1.47 -12.77 -2.77
C TRP A 110 2.49 -11.64 -2.84
N THR A 111 2.13 -10.50 -2.28
CA THR A 111 3.02 -9.40 -1.98
C THR A 111 3.36 -9.22 -0.52
N THR A 112 4.59 -8.77 -0.25
CA THR A 112 4.86 -7.99 0.96
C THR A 112 5.47 -6.67 0.55
N THR A 113 4.91 -5.59 1.06
CA THR A 113 5.21 -4.25 0.60
C THR A 113 6.01 -3.46 1.63
N TYR A 114 7.02 -2.73 1.16
CA TYR A 114 7.88 -1.90 2.01
C TYR A 114 8.13 -0.57 1.33
N THR A 115 7.80 0.52 2.02
CA THR A 115 8.36 1.81 1.66
C THR A 115 9.80 1.84 2.13
N ILE A 116 10.72 2.06 1.20
CA ILE A 116 12.14 2.03 1.55
C ILE A 116 12.77 3.41 1.47
N ASN A 117 12.31 4.31 0.58
CA ASN A 117 12.86 5.66 0.61
C ASN A 117 11.94 6.67 -0.10
N LEU A 118 11.07 7.34 0.68
CA LEU A 118 10.24 8.44 0.15
C LEU A 118 11.08 9.65 -0.31
N ASN A 119 12.30 9.84 0.22
CA ASN A 119 13.20 10.91 -0.22
C ASN A 119 13.78 10.61 -1.61
N GLN A 120 14.02 9.33 -1.92
CA GLN A 120 14.40 8.85 -3.25
C GLN A 120 13.17 8.54 -4.13
N ARG A 121 11.96 8.94 -3.69
CA ARG A 121 10.71 8.76 -4.44
C ARG A 121 10.47 7.31 -4.86
N SER A 122 10.85 6.35 -4.01
CA SER A 122 10.87 4.93 -4.36
C SER A 122 10.07 4.06 -3.40
N TRP A 123 9.19 3.25 -3.98
CA TRP A 123 8.36 2.27 -3.29
C TRP A 123 8.78 0.86 -3.71
N ILE A 124 9.08 -0.02 -2.77
CA ILE A 124 9.61 -1.36 -3.08
C ILE A 124 8.64 -2.44 -2.62
N THR A 125 8.52 -3.51 -3.39
CA THR A 125 7.61 -4.61 -3.06
C THR A 125 8.24 -5.93 -3.44
N ILE A 126 8.07 -6.92 -2.57
CA ILE A 126 8.41 -8.32 -2.79
C ILE A 126 7.16 -9.03 -3.29
N TRP A 127 7.29 -9.81 -4.35
CA TRP A 127 6.21 -10.59 -4.95
C TRP A 127 6.63 -12.05 -5.08
N ASP A 128 5.79 -12.98 -4.64
CA ASP A 128 5.97 -14.40 -4.95
C ASP A 128 5.44 -14.70 -6.36
N MET A 129 6.25 -15.40 -7.16
CA MET A 129 5.82 -15.88 -8.47
C MET A 129 4.87 -17.08 -8.30
N LYS A 130 3.72 -17.05 -8.97
CA LYS A 130 2.65 -18.05 -8.76
C LYS A 130 3.07 -19.48 -9.10
N ASP A 131 3.82 -19.66 -10.18
CA ASP A 131 4.22 -20.97 -10.71
C ASP A 131 5.69 -21.33 -10.44
N LEU A 132 6.40 -20.53 -9.63
CA LEU A 132 7.80 -20.73 -9.33
C LEU A 132 8.07 -20.53 -7.84
N ASN A 133 8.99 -21.33 -7.32
CA ASN A 133 9.64 -21.08 -6.04
C ASN A 133 10.65 -19.94 -6.20
N LYS A 134 10.15 -18.72 -6.42
CA LYS A 134 10.94 -17.49 -6.57
C LYS A 134 10.16 -16.30 -6.04
N SER A 135 10.89 -15.36 -5.46
CA SER A 135 10.38 -14.02 -5.18
C SER A 135 11.02 -13.02 -6.15
N VAL A 136 10.26 -12.01 -6.57
CA VAL A 136 10.74 -10.87 -7.35
C VAL A 136 10.58 -9.59 -6.54
N PHE A 137 11.57 -8.74 -6.63
CA PHE A 137 11.55 -7.40 -6.08
C PHE A 137 11.24 -6.43 -7.20
N ILE A 138 10.36 -5.47 -6.92
CA ILE A 138 10.01 -4.42 -7.86
C ILE A 138 10.03 -3.10 -7.10
N ALA A 139 10.90 -2.20 -7.54
CA ALA A 139 10.94 -0.81 -7.09
C ALA A 139 10.20 0.07 -8.10
N LEU A 140 9.24 0.85 -7.61
CA LEU A 140 8.43 1.79 -8.38
C LEU A 140 8.79 3.21 -8.00
N ASN A 141 8.93 4.07 -9.00
CA ASN A 141 8.97 5.51 -8.81
C ASN A 141 7.56 5.99 -8.42
N ILE A 142 7.41 6.66 -7.28
CA ILE A 142 6.09 7.06 -6.79
C ILE A 142 5.50 8.29 -7.48
N ASP A 143 6.27 9.01 -8.29
CA ASP A 143 5.80 10.17 -9.06
C ASP A 143 5.20 9.78 -10.40
N ASN A 144 5.83 8.82 -11.09
CA ASN A 144 5.45 8.46 -12.45
C ASN A 144 5.06 6.98 -12.60
N GLY A 145 5.16 6.18 -11.55
CA GLY A 145 4.81 4.76 -11.52
C GLY A 145 5.75 3.85 -12.31
N GLU A 146 6.87 4.33 -12.83
CA GLU A 146 7.82 3.52 -13.60
C GLU A 146 8.56 2.52 -12.71
N ILE A 147 8.91 1.36 -13.27
CA ILE A 147 9.81 0.41 -12.61
C ILE A 147 11.22 0.99 -12.68
N ILE A 148 11.79 1.33 -11.52
CA ILE A 148 13.17 1.79 -11.40
C ILE A 148 14.11 0.59 -11.32
N GLU A 149 13.71 -0.45 -10.59
CA GLU A 149 14.54 -1.63 -10.36
C GLU A 149 13.69 -2.89 -10.28
N LYS A 150 14.24 -3.99 -10.78
CA LYS A 150 13.61 -5.31 -10.71
C LYS A 150 14.66 -6.42 -10.69
N TRP A 151 14.56 -7.31 -9.71
CA TRP A 151 15.43 -8.48 -9.62
C TRP A 151 14.71 -9.67 -9.01
N GLU A 152 15.18 -10.87 -9.33
CA GLU A 152 14.60 -12.13 -8.88
C GLU A 152 15.55 -12.83 -7.90
N THR A 153 14.98 -13.59 -6.98
CA THR A 153 15.72 -14.49 -6.09
C THR A 153 15.03 -15.85 -6.01
N ASN A 154 15.82 -16.90 -5.78
CA ASN A 154 15.32 -18.25 -5.53
C ASN A 154 14.96 -18.50 -4.06
N LEU A 155 14.94 -17.44 -3.25
CA LEU A 155 14.42 -17.50 -1.89
C LEU A 155 12.90 -17.41 -1.95
N ASN A 156 12.24 -18.37 -1.31
CA ASN A 156 10.78 -18.43 -1.26
C ASN A 156 10.28 -17.78 0.02
N ARG A 157 9.07 -17.21 -0.03
CA ARG A 157 8.34 -16.74 1.16
C ARG A 157 9.11 -15.69 1.95
N LEU A 158 9.73 -14.75 1.24
CA LEU A 158 10.34 -13.59 1.89
C LEU A 158 9.25 -12.66 2.42
N THR A 159 9.13 -12.61 3.74
CA THR A 159 8.11 -11.82 4.46
C THR A 159 8.67 -10.56 5.10
N ASN A 160 9.98 -10.33 4.99
CA ASN A 160 10.65 -9.14 5.51
C ASN A 160 11.68 -8.63 4.49
N LEU A 161 11.74 -7.32 4.33
CA LEU A 161 12.77 -6.61 3.58
C LEU A 161 13.45 -5.63 4.52
N VAL A 162 14.77 -5.74 4.61
CA VAL A 162 15.60 -4.73 5.25
C VAL A 162 16.36 -4.04 4.14
N CYS A 163 16.17 -2.73 4.03
CA CYS A 163 16.97 -1.90 3.16
C CYS A 163 17.77 -0.92 4.01
N PHE A 164 19.00 -0.69 3.60
CA PHE A 164 19.89 0.31 4.19
C PHE A 164 20.02 1.42 3.15
N ASP A 165 19.76 2.66 3.57
CA ASP A 165 20.06 3.85 2.79
C ASP A 165 21.58 4.03 2.60
#